data_AF-A0A350VUA4-F1
#
_entry.id   AF-A0A350VUA4-F1
#
_cell.length_a   1.000
_cell.length_b   1.000
_cell.length_c   1.000
_cell.angle_alpha   90.00
_cell.angle_beta   90.00
_cell.angle_gamma   90.00
#
_symmetry.space_group_name_H-M   'P 1'
#
loop_
_entity.id
_entity.type
_entity.pdbx_description
1 polymer ?
#
loop_
_entity_poly.entity_id
_entity_poly.type
_entity_poly.pdbx_seq_one_letter_code
_entity_poly.pdbx_strand_id
1 'polypeptide(L)'
;MPKEIKGRECTMIIHDKNNYMDMMYKLLNALGYKDMKKNAEDSIVSMTGKKDGKTYAFACRYDIDAINGSVMEEFINAVKKPGVDVLVFMTNSSFSTSAKKAGDAAGVELWDRNYIDRMSIGVDVEYEKPAVKEKSHLKLYIAIAAVVVVVLIAALALYFFLPMPMPR
;
A
#
# COMPACT_ATOMS: atom_id res chain seq x y z
N MET A 1 9.50 -30.46 24.73
CA MET A 1 9.93 -29.14 24.25
C MET A 1 8.76 -28.50 23.52
N PRO A 2 8.20 -27.38 24.00
CA PRO A 2 7.16 -26.66 23.26
C PRO A 2 7.80 -26.00 22.04
N LYS A 3 7.23 -26.22 20.86
CA LYS A 3 7.65 -25.54 19.63
C LYS A 3 7.29 -24.06 19.77
N GLU A 4 8.28 -23.17 19.69
CA GLU A 4 8.06 -21.75 19.51
C GLU A 4 7.25 -21.54 18.23
N ILE A 5 5.98 -21.15 18.39
CA ILE A 5 5.21 -20.58 17.29
C ILE A 5 5.75 -19.16 17.14
N LYS A 6 6.71 -19.01 16.23
CA LYS A 6 7.23 -17.71 15.82
C LYS A 6 6.08 -16.93 15.19
N GLY A 7 5.39 -16.15 16.02
CA GLY A 7 4.34 -15.24 15.56
C GLY A 7 4.94 -14.37 14.47
N ARG A 8 4.48 -14.56 13.23
CA ARG A 8 4.75 -13.58 12.18
C ARG A 8 3.99 -12.34 12.62
N GLU A 9 4.71 -11.30 13.03
CA GLU A 9 4.15 -9.95 12.96
C GLU A 9 3.87 -9.69 11.48
N CYS A 10 2.66 -10.02 11.04
CA CYS A 10 2.10 -9.54 9.80
C CYS A 10 1.72 -8.08 10.05
N THR A 11 2.71 -7.19 10.20
CA THR A 11 2.47 -5.77 10.05
C THR A 11 2.07 -5.58 8.59
N MET A 12 0.78 -5.41 8.32
CA MET A 12 0.30 -5.04 7.00
C MET A 12 0.82 -3.62 6.72
N ILE A 13 1.98 -3.54 6.09
CA ILE A 13 2.56 -2.27 5.70
C ILE A 13 1.83 -1.81 4.44
N ILE A 14 0.68 -1.15 4.63
CA ILE A 14 -0.05 -0.46 3.56
C ILE A 14 0.70 0.84 3.21
N HIS A 15 1.79 0.73 2.45
CA HIS A 15 2.54 1.90 1.96
C HIS A 15 2.34 2.21 0.47
N ASP A 16 1.58 1.39 -0.26
CA ASP A 16 1.40 1.57 -1.69
C ASP A 16 -0.04 1.91 -2.04
N LYS A 17 -0.29 3.21 -2.26
CA LYS A 17 -1.57 3.74 -2.75
C LYS A 17 -2.06 2.99 -3.99
N ASN A 18 -1.14 2.56 -4.87
CA ASN A 18 -1.50 1.92 -6.13
C ASN A 18 -1.98 0.47 -5.96
N ASN A 19 -1.66 -0.16 -4.82
CA ASN A 19 -2.00 -1.56 -4.56
C ASN A 19 -3.03 -1.76 -3.44
N TYR A 20 -3.50 -0.68 -2.80
CA TYR A 20 -4.41 -0.79 -1.66
C TYR A 20 -5.72 -1.51 -1.99
N MET A 21 -6.35 -1.18 -3.11
CA MET A 21 -7.59 -1.83 -3.56
C MET A 21 -7.37 -3.32 -3.86
N ASP A 22 -6.23 -3.67 -4.43
CA ASP A 22 -5.86 -5.06 -4.71
C ASP A 22 -5.61 -5.87 -3.43
N MET A 23 -4.96 -5.26 -2.43
CA MET A 23 -4.78 -5.85 -1.12
C MET A 23 -6.11 -6.10 -0.42
N MET A 24 -7.03 -5.12 -0.43
CA MET A 24 -8.35 -5.26 0.17
C MET A 24 -9.18 -6.31 -0.57
N TYR A 25 -9.07 -6.39 -1.89
CA TYR A 25 -9.72 -7.44 -2.67
C TYR A 25 -9.24 -8.84 -2.26
N LYS A 26 -7.92 -9.04 -2.13
CA LYS A 26 -7.35 -10.32 -1.66
C LYS A 26 -7.82 -10.66 -0.24
N LEU A 27 -7.82 -9.66 0.67
CA LEU A 27 -8.31 -9.81 2.03
C LEU A 27 -9.78 -10.24 2.07
N LEU A 28 -10.65 -9.59 1.30
CA LEU A 28 -12.07 -9.93 1.25
C LEU A 28 -12.31 -11.36 0.73
N ASN A 29 -11.58 -11.79 -0.30
CA ASN A 29 -11.68 -13.20 -0.75
C ASN A 29 -11.26 -14.18 0.35
N ALA A 30 -10.16 -13.89 1.06
CA ALA A 30 -9.67 -14.74 2.14
C ALA A 30 -10.62 -14.76 3.36
N LEU A 31 -11.37 -13.68 3.58
CA LEU A 31 -12.44 -13.61 4.58
C LEU A 31 -13.75 -14.31 4.13
N GLY A 32 -13.76 -14.95 2.98
CA GLY A 32 -14.88 -15.76 2.49
C GLY A 32 -15.95 -14.99 1.73
N TYR A 33 -15.69 -13.76 1.31
CA TYR A 33 -16.58 -13.05 0.38
C TYR A 33 -16.49 -13.69 -1.01
N LYS A 34 -17.65 -13.84 -1.67
CA LYS A 34 -17.83 -14.48 -2.96
C LYS A 34 -18.36 -13.48 -3.99
N ASP A 35 -18.29 -13.83 -5.27
CA ASP A 35 -18.75 -13.00 -6.39
C ASP A 35 -18.17 -11.58 -6.39
N MET A 36 -16.93 -11.44 -5.91
CA MET A 36 -16.27 -10.15 -5.76
C MET A 36 -16.05 -9.51 -7.14
N LYS A 37 -16.43 -8.23 -7.27
CA LYS A 37 -16.22 -7.41 -8.47
C LYS A 37 -15.56 -6.09 -8.10
N LYS A 38 -14.54 -5.72 -8.86
CA LYS A 38 -13.90 -4.40 -8.80
C LYS A 38 -14.60 -3.46 -9.78
N ASN A 39 -14.92 -2.26 -9.33
CA ASN A 39 -15.35 -1.16 -10.20
C ASN A 39 -14.11 -0.38 -10.67
N ALA A 40 -14.32 0.62 -11.53
CA ALA A 40 -13.25 1.53 -11.93
C ALA A 40 -12.58 2.19 -10.70
N GLU A 41 -11.28 2.46 -10.78
CA GLU A 41 -10.47 2.99 -9.66
C GLU A 41 -11.05 4.29 -9.06
N ASP A 42 -11.69 5.10 -9.89
CA ASP A 42 -12.26 6.40 -9.57
C ASP A 42 -13.66 6.28 -8.93
N SER A 43 -14.25 5.08 -8.95
CA SER A 43 -15.61 4.86 -8.48
C SER A 43 -15.71 5.04 -6.96
N ILE A 44 -16.74 5.75 -6.52
CA ILE A 44 -17.05 5.92 -5.09
C ILE A 44 -17.31 4.55 -4.43
N VAL A 45 -17.98 3.65 -5.14
CA VAL A 45 -18.13 2.24 -4.75
C VAL A 45 -17.01 1.46 -5.42
N SER A 46 -15.97 1.12 -4.67
CA SER A 46 -14.78 0.48 -5.22
C SER A 46 -15.03 -0.99 -5.58
N MET A 47 -15.79 -1.72 -4.76
CA MET A 47 -16.06 -3.15 -4.96
C MET A 47 -17.47 -3.54 -4.53
N THR A 48 -17.97 -4.66 -5.08
CA THR A 48 -19.16 -5.35 -4.58
C THR A 48 -18.89 -6.83 -4.40
N GLY A 49 -19.62 -7.49 -3.51
CA GLY A 49 -19.48 -8.92 -3.25
C GLY A 49 -20.63 -9.48 -2.44
N LYS A 50 -20.59 -10.77 -2.16
CA LYS A 50 -21.62 -11.47 -1.38
C LYS A 50 -21.01 -12.30 -0.27
N LYS A 51 -21.66 -12.28 0.89
CA LYS A 51 -21.30 -13.15 2.02
C LYS A 51 -22.55 -13.41 2.85
N ASP A 52 -22.71 -14.65 3.31
CA ASP A 52 -23.84 -15.06 4.17
C ASP A 52 -25.22 -14.64 3.65
N GLY A 53 -25.42 -14.74 2.33
CA GLY A 53 -26.68 -14.39 1.66
C GLY A 53 -26.93 -12.89 1.45
N LYS A 54 -26.02 -12.02 1.92
CA LYS A 54 -26.11 -10.56 1.79
C LYS A 54 -25.20 -10.03 0.69
N THR A 55 -25.64 -8.96 0.04
CA THR A 55 -24.86 -8.20 -0.95
C THR A 55 -24.19 -7.00 -0.27
N TYR A 56 -22.88 -6.90 -0.44
CA TYR A 56 -22.03 -5.87 0.15
C TYR A 56 -21.57 -4.87 -0.91
N ALA A 57 -21.56 -3.59 -0.54
CA ALA A 57 -20.89 -2.53 -1.28
C ALA A 57 -19.75 -1.96 -0.44
N PHE A 58 -18.57 -1.86 -1.05
CA PHE A 58 -17.35 -1.44 -0.38
C PHE A 58 -16.83 -0.14 -0.98
N ALA A 59 -16.60 0.87 -0.14
CA ALA A 59 -15.64 1.93 -0.43
C ALA A 59 -14.25 1.51 0.04
N CYS A 60 -13.23 1.74 -0.78
CA CYS A 60 -11.83 1.43 -0.46
C CYS A 60 -10.98 2.68 -0.73
N ARG A 61 -10.65 3.42 0.33
CA ARG A 61 -9.93 4.71 0.22
C ARG A 61 -8.59 4.67 0.92
N TYR A 62 -7.53 4.88 0.13
CA TYR A 62 -6.22 5.22 0.68
C TYR A 62 -6.12 6.73 0.86
N ASP A 63 -5.93 7.18 2.09
CA ASP A 63 -5.79 8.59 2.46
C ASP A 63 -4.68 8.77 3.50
N ILE A 64 -4.09 9.96 3.53
CA ILE A 64 -3.14 10.37 4.57
C ILE A 64 -3.92 10.89 5.77
N ASP A 65 -5.00 11.62 5.52
CA ASP A 65 -5.82 12.24 6.54
C ASP A 65 -7.00 11.35 6.95
N ALA A 66 -7.69 11.73 8.02
CA ALA A 66 -8.91 11.04 8.42
C ALA A 66 -10.01 11.29 7.38
N ILE A 67 -10.75 10.24 7.04
CA ILE A 67 -11.93 10.34 6.17
C ILE A 67 -12.94 11.29 6.82
N ASN A 68 -13.35 12.31 6.06
CA ASN A 68 -14.27 13.33 6.52
C ASN A 68 -15.73 12.99 6.20
N GLY A 69 -16.66 13.73 6.81
CA GLY A 69 -18.10 13.51 6.63
C GLY A 69 -18.57 13.65 5.18
N SER A 70 -17.99 14.58 4.40
CA SER A 70 -18.38 14.77 2.99
C SER A 70 -18.13 13.52 2.16
N VAL A 71 -16.94 12.92 2.31
CA VAL A 71 -16.57 11.69 1.60
C VAL A 71 -17.46 10.51 2.02
N MET A 72 -17.83 10.42 3.30
CA MET A 72 -18.76 9.40 3.79
C MET A 72 -20.16 9.57 3.18
N GLU A 73 -20.67 10.79 3.14
CA GLU A 73 -21.98 11.10 2.55
C GLU A 73 -22.02 10.83 1.04
N GLU A 74 -20.94 11.13 0.30
CA GLU A 74 -20.81 10.75 -1.11
C GLU A 74 -20.95 9.24 -1.30
N PHE A 75 -20.31 8.44 -0.45
CA PHE A 75 -20.45 6.99 -0.47
C PHE A 75 -21.86 6.53 -0.17
N ILE A 76 -22.47 7.02 0.91
CA ILE A 76 -23.86 6.70 1.28
C ILE A 76 -24.82 7.03 0.14
N ASN A 77 -24.62 8.17 -0.53
CA ASN A 77 -25.45 8.58 -1.66
C ASN A 77 -25.24 7.70 -2.90
N ALA A 78 -24.02 7.25 -3.16
CA ALA A 78 -23.69 6.41 -4.32
C ALA A 78 -24.30 5.00 -4.24
N VAL A 79 -24.51 4.47 -3.02
CA VAL A 79 -25.06 3.13 -2.77
C VAL A 79 -26.58 3.08 -2.60
N LYS A 80 -27.31 4.19 -2.74
CA LYS A 80 -28.79 4.28 -2.66
C LYS A 80 -29.55 3.41 -3.69
N LYS A 81 -28.87 2.59 -4.49
CA LYS A 81 -29.49 1.71 -5.48
C LYS A 81 -30.07 0.46 -4.79
N PRO A 82 -31.25 -0.02 -5.20
CA PRO A 82 -31.82 -1.25 -4.65
C PRO A 82 -30.91 -2.46 -4.91
N GLY A 83 -30.72 -3.30 -3.90
CA GLY A 83 -29.96 -4.56 -4.01
C GLY A 83 -28.63 -4.61 -3.24
N VAL A 84 -28.32 -3.62 -2.40
CA VAL A 84 -27.21 -3.68 -1.43
C VAL A 84 -27.78 -3.83 -0.02
N ASP A 85 -27.31 -4.83 0.72
CA ASP A 85 -27.77 -5.12 2.08
C ASP A 85 -26.83 -4.54 3.14
N VAL A 86 -25.52 -4.46 2.85
CA VAL A 86 -24.50 -4.00 3.79
C VAL A 86 -23.53 -3.04 3.12
N LEU A 87 -23.26 -1.93 3.80
CA LEU A 87 -22.33 -0.88 3.37
C LEU A 87 -21.06 -1.00 4.21
N VAL A 88 -19.91 -0.99 3.58
CA VAL A 88 -18.62 -1.05 4.28
C VAL A 88 -17.70 0.04 3.73
N PHE A 89 -17.10 0.82 4.62
CA PHE A 89 -16.09 1.81 4.26
C PHE A 89 -14.74 1.38 4.82
N MET A 90 -13.78 1.11 3.95
CA MET A 90 -12.42 0.67 4.30
C MET A 90 -11.41 1.78 4.03
N THR A 91 -10.53 2.04 5.01
CA THR A 91 -9.42 2.99 4.84
C THR A 91 -8.16 2.58 5.59
N ASN A 92 -6.99 2.95 5.05
CA ASN A 92 -5.68 2.83 5.72
C ASN A 92 -5.47 3.88 6.83
N SER A 93 -6.39 4.83 6.98
CA SER A 93 -6.33 5.92 7.94
C SER A 93 -7.37 5.70 9.05
N SER A 94 -7.99 6.77 9.50
CA SER A 94 -9.05 6.81 10.52
C SER A 94 -10.27 7.56 10.00
N PHE A 95 -11.36 7.56 10.77
CA PHE A 95 -12.57 8.33 10.48
C PHE A 95 -12.69 9.52 11.41
N SER A 96 -13.03 10.70 10.86
CA SER A 96 -13.38 11.86 11.66
C SER A 96 -14.68 11.63 12.45
N THR A 97 -14.94 12.46 13.46
CA THR A 97 -16.21 12.43 14.19
C THR A 97 -17.43 12.63 13.28
N SER A 98 -17.32 13.47 12.24
CA SER A 98 -18.42 13.67 11.29
C SER A 98 -18.64 12.46 10.38
N ALA A 99 -17.58 11.81 9.91
CA ALA A 99 -17.70 10.57 9.14
C ALA A 99 -18.30 9.44 9.97
N LYS A 100 -17.89 9.29 11.24
CA LYS A 100 -18.47 8.29 12.15
C LYS A 100 -19.97 8.50 12.33
N LYS A 101 -20.39 9.74 12.63
CA LYS A 101 -21.83 10.08 12.77
C LYS A 101 -22.65 9.77 11.52
N ALA A 102 -22.14 10.12 10.34
CA ALA A 102 -22.81 9.85 9.07
C ALA A 102 -22.89 8.33 8.79
N GLY A 103 -21.78 7.61 8.98
CA GLY A 103 -21.71 6.16 8.83
C GLY A 103 -22.66 5.42 9.77
N ASP A 104 -22.64 5.77 11.06
CA ASP A 104 -23.51 5.16 12.08
C ASP A 104 -25.00 5.38 11.75
N ALA A 105 -25.37 6.59 11.31
CA ALA A 105 -26.74 6.92 10.93
C ALA A 105 -27.23 6.13 9.70
N ALA A 106 -26.32 5.80 8.78
CA ALA A 106 -26.62 5.05 7.56
C ALA A 106 -26.36 3.53 7.69
N GLY A 107 -25.90 3.05 8.85
CA GLY A 107 -25.58 1.64 9.07
C GLY A 107 -24.33 1.16 8.30
N VAL A 108 -23.35 2.04 8.09
CA VAL A 108 -22.09 1.70 7.42
C VAL A 108 -21.12 1.05 8.40
N GLU A 109 -20.57 -0.10 8.03
CA GLU A 109 -19.44 -0.69 8.77
C GLU A 109 -18.15 0.08 8.48
N LEU A 110 -17.54 0.63 9.53
CA LEU A 110 -16.35 1.46 9.43
C LEU A 110 -15.09 0.64 9.72
N TRP A 111 -14.33 0.33 8.67
CA TRP A 111 -13.10 -0.45 8.76
C TRP A 111 -11.91 0.48 8.60
N ASP A 112 -11.43 1.01 9.74
CA ASP A 112 -10.21 1.80 9.79
C ASP A 112 -8.98 0.90 9.78
N ARG A 113 -7.78 1.50 9.77
CA ARG A 113 -6.52 0.75 9.80
C ARG A 113 -6.46 -0.28 10.92
N ASN A 114 -6.87 0.11 12.13
CA ASN A 114 -6.78 -0.77 13.30
C ASN A 114 -7.74 -1.95 13.19
N TYR A 115 -8.93 -1.73 12.61
CA TYR A 115 -9.89 -2.78 12.33
C TYR A 115 -9.33 -3.76 11.27
N ILE A 116 -8.79 -3.22 10.17
CA ILE A 116 -8.19 -4.01 9.09
C ILE A 116 -6.98 -4.82 9.58
N ASP A 117 -6.13 -4.21 10.40
CA ASP A 117 -4.97 -4.90 10.97
C ASP A 117 -5.44 -6.07 11.83
N ARG A 118 -6.44 -5.88 12.71
CA ARG A 118 -6.97 -6.95 13.56
C ARG A 118 -7.65 -8.07 12.78
N MET A 119 -8.47 -7.74 11.79
CA MET A 119 -9.19 -8.75 11.00
C MET A 119 -8.26 -9.53 10.06
N SER A 120 -7.09 -8.98 9.73
CA SER A 120 -6.08 -9.68 8.94
C SER A 120 -5.25 -10.69 9.75
N ILE A 121 -5.32 -10.64 11.09
CA ILE A 121 -4.60 -11.59 11.96
C ILE A 121 -5.16 -13.00 11.72
N GLY A 122 -4.28 -13.92 11.32
CA GLY A 122 -4.65 -15.31 11.04
C GLY A 122 -5.28 -15.55 9.67
N VAL A 123 -5.34 -14.52 8.82
CA VAL A 123 -5.69 -14.66 7.42
C VAL A 123 -4.40 -14.88 6.62
N ASP A 124 -4.23 -16.07 6.05
CA ASP A 124 -3.09 -16.38 5.17
C ASP A 124 -3.28 -15.70 3.81
N VAL A 125 -3.03 -14.39 3.76
CA VAL A 125 -2.95 -13.65 2.49
C VAL A 125 -1.47 -13.53 2.12
N GLU A 126 -1.08 -14.14 1.02
CA GLU A 126 0.24 -13.94 0.44
C GLU A 126 0.27 -12.54 -0.23
N TYR A 127 0.59 -11.54 0.58
CA TYR A 127 0.83 -10.19 0.09
C TYR A 127 2.16 -10.17 -0.66
N GLU A 128 2.16 -9.68 -1.90
CA GLU A 128 3.40 -9.39 -2.61
C GLU A 128 4.20 -8.42 -1.75
N LYS A 129 5.43 -8.83 -1.38
CA LYS A 129 6.34 -7.95 -0.65
C LYS A 129 6.53 -6.69 -1.48
N PRO A 130 6.47 -5.49 -0.88
CA PRO A 130 6.74 -4.28 -1.63
C PRO A 130 8.12 -4.44 -2.28
N ALA A 131 8.17 -4.37 -3.61
CA ALA A 131 9.43 -4.29 -4.32
C ALA A 131 10.09 -3.00 -3.85
N VAL A 132 10.99 -3.10 -2.87
CA VAL A 132 11.87 -2.00 -2.49
C VAL A 132 12.64 -1.70 -3.77
N LYS A 133 12.27 -0.63 -4.47
CA LYS A 133 13.06 -0.10 -5.57
C LYS A 133 14.37 0.36 -4.95
N GLU A 134 15.34 -0.55 -4.91
CA GLU A 134 16.71 -0.23 -4.58
C GLU A 134 17.11 0.91 -5.52
N LYS A 135 17.40 2.09 -4.95
CA LYS A 135 17.82 3.23 -5.75
C LYS A 135 19.04 2.77 -6.54
N SER A 136 18.92 2.70 -7.86
CA SER A 136 20.03 2.28 -8.72
C SER A 136 21.21 3.25 -8.53
N HIS A 137 22.21 2.82 -7.77
CA HIS A 137 23.46 3.55 -7.56
C HIS A 137 24.37 3.49 -8.81
N LEU A 138 23.91 2.92 -9.92
CA LEU A 138 24.66 2.75 -11.16
C LEU A 138 25.21 4.08 -11.69
N LYS A 139 24.41 5.16 -11.66
CA LYS A 139 24.86 6.49 -12.10
C LYS A 139 25.98 7.05 -11.21
N LEU A 140 25.95 6.75 -9.91
CA LEU A 140 26.97 7.18 -8.96
C LEU A 140 28.27 6.39 -9.17
N TYR A 141 28.20 5.07 -9.39
CA TYR A 141 29.37 4.24 -9.70
C TYR A 141 30.05 4.64 -11.01
N ILE A 142 29.28 4.92 -12.06
CA ILE A 142 29.84 5.38 -13.35
C ILE A 142 30.56 6.73 -13.16
N ALA A 143 29.97 7.66 -12.41
CA ALA A 143 30.60 8.95 -12.13
C ALA A 143 31.92 8.80 -11.34
N ILE A 144 31.93 7.97 -10.30
CA ILE A 144 33.14 7.69 -9.50
C ILE A 144 34.21 7.03 -10.38
N ALA A 145 33.85 6.02 -11.17
CA ALA A 145 34.80 5.32 -12.04
C ALA A 145 35.44 6.27 -13.07
N ALA A 146 34.66 7.19 -13.67
CA ALA A 146 35.18 8.17 -14.61
C ALA A 146 36.22 9.10 -13.95
N VAL A 147 35.97 9.57 -12.73
CA VAL A 147 36.92 10.41 -11.98
C VAL A 147 38.21 9.65 -11.67
N VAL A 148 38.13 8.40 -11.25
CA VAL A 148 39.32 7.56 -10.96
C VAL A 148 40.18 7.38 -12.20
N VAL A 149 39.57 7.13 -13.37
CA VAL A 149 40.30 6.98 -14.64
C VAL A 149 41.04 8.26 -15.02
N VAL A 150 40.41 9.44 -14.88
CA VAL A 150 41.05 10.72 -15.18
C VAL A 150 42.26 10.97 -14.27
N VAL A 151 42.14 10.67 -12.97
CA VAL A 151 43.25 10.80 -12.02
C VAL A 151 44.41 9.88 -12.37
N LEU A 152 44.13 8.63 -12.75
CA LEU A 152 45.17 7.68 -13.17
C LEU A 152 45.89 8.13 -14.44
N ILE A 153 45.16 8.66 -15.43
CA ILE A 153 45.76 9.18 -16.66
C ILE A 153 46.65 10.40 -16.34
N ALA A 154 46.18 11.32 -15.49
CA ALA A 154 46.98 12.48 -15.09
C ALA A 154 48.25 12.06 -14.31
N ALA A 155 48.15 11.07 -13.42
CA ALA A 155 49.29 10.54 -12.68
C ALA A 155 50.31 9.85 -13.61
N LEU A 156 49.84 9.08 -14.60
CA LEU A 156 50.71 8.47 -15.61
C LEU A 156 51.38 9.54 -16.48
N ALA A 157 50.64 10.56 -16.91
CA ALA A 157 51.22 11.68 -17.65
C ALA A 157 52.30 12.38 -16.82
N LEU A 158 52.05 12.67 -15.54
CA LEU A 158 53.06 13.24 -14.64
C LEU A 158 54.27 12.32 -14.47
N TYR A 159 54.07 11.00 -14.34
CA TYR A 159 55.16 10.03 -14.24
C TYR A 159 56.05 10.02 -15.50
N PHE A 160 55.46 10.09 -16.69
CA PHE A 160 56.21 10.09 -17.96
C PHE A 160 56.79 11.45 -18.36
N PHE A 161 56.22 12.56 -17.87
CA PHE A 161 56.66 13.93 -18.19
C PHE A 161 57.52 14.58 -17.09
N LEU A 162 57.68 13.95 -15.92
CA LEU A 162 58.71 14.36 -14.96
C LEU A 162 60.08 13.93 -15.48
N PRO A 163 61.02 14.87 -15.70
CA PRO A 163 62.38 14.50 -16.08
C PRO A 163 63.00 13.71 -14.93
N MET A 164 63.35 12.44 -15.17
CA MET A 164 64.12 11.66 -14.22
C MET A 164 65.41 12.43 -13.89
N PRO A 165 65.74 12.65 -12.61
CA PRO A 165 67.04 13.20 -12.26
C PRO A 165 68.09 12.21 -12.75
N MET A 166 68.84 12.58 -13.79
CA MET A 166 69.97 11.78 -14.24
C MET A 166 70.94 11.64 -13.05
N PRO A 167 71.32 10.40 -12.66
CA PRO A 167 72.32 10.22 -11.64
C PRO A 167 73.63 10.83 -12.15
N ARG A 168 74.21 11.75 -11.36
CA ARG A 168 75.54 12.31 -11.57
C ARG A 168 76.61 11.28 -11.23
#